data_AF-A0A1G3WLJ3-F1
#
_entry.id   AF-A0A1G3WLJ3-F1
#
_cell.length_a   1.000
_cell.length_b   1.000
_cell.length_c   1.000
_cell.angle_alpha   90.00
_cell.angle_beta   90.00
_cell.angle_gamma   90.00
#
_symmetry.space_group_name_H-M   'P 1'
#
loop_
_entity.id
_entity.type
_entity.pdbx_description
1 polymer ?
#
loop_
_entity_poly.entity_id
_entity_poly.type
_entity_poly.pdbx_seq_one_letter_code
_entity_poly.pdbx_strand_id
1 'polypeptide(L)'
;MRIEQHPILDFPLKQEIPFTFDGVPMTGREGDTIASALHAAGVMKLSNSIKHHRPRGFYCAIGNCSSCHMIVDGKSNVKTCVTPLCAGMNVETQTGKGVVR
;
A
#
# COMPACT_ATOMS: atom_id res chain seq x y z
N MET A 1 1.01 10.78 -4.20
CA MET A 1 1.60 12.14 -4.14
C MET A 1 2.40 12.30 -2.86
N ARG A 2 3.57 12.96 -2.90
CA ARG A 2 4.35 13.34 -1.70
C ARG A 2 4.44 14.85 -1.62
N ILE A 3 4.45 15.39 -0.40
CA ILE A 3 4.71 16.80 -0.16
C ILE A 3 6.23 16.96 -0.13
N GLU A 4 6.76 17.81 -1.00
CA GLU A 4 8.21 18.05 -1.09
C GLU A 4 8.61 19.41 -0.51
N GLN A 5 7.67 20.35 -0.45
CA GLN A 5 7.89 21.71 0.06
C GLN A 5 6.70 22.08 0.96
N HIS A 6 6.99 22.62 2.15
CA HIS A 6 5.98 23.11 3.08
C HIS A 6 6.52 24.34 3.82
N PRO A 7 5.69 25.38 4.06
CA PRO A 7 6.17 26.67 4.59
C PRO A 7 6.72 26.63 6.02
N ILE A 8 6.49 25.54 6.75
CA ILE A 8 6.86 25.38 8.17
C ILE A 8 7.70 24.11 8.42
N LEU A 9 7.57 23.08 7.58
CA LEU A 9 8.13 21.76 7.86
C LEU A 9 9.21 21.43 6.83
N ASP A 10 10.34 20.91 7.33
CA ASP A 10 11.40 20.38 6.50
C ASP A 10 11.23 18.87 6.31
N PHE A 11 11.43 18.40 5.08
CA PHE A 11 11.37 16.99 4.73
C PHE A 11 12.74 16.51 4.27
N PRO A 12 13.54 15.87 5.14
CA PRO A 12 14.82 15.33 4.74
C PRO A 12 14.64 14.22 3.70
N LEU A 13 15.64 14.05 2.84
CA LEU A 13 15.71 12.89 1.96
C LEU A 13 15.71 11.61 2.79
N LYS A 14 14.88 10.65 2.40
CA LYS A 14 14.75 9.36 3.05
C LYS A 14 15.32 8.27 2.16
N GLN A 15 15.80 7.19 2.77
CA GLN A 15 16.29 6.03 2.02
C GLN A 15 15.17 5.41 1.18
N GLU A 16 15.52 4.98 -0.03
CA GLU A 16 14.61 4.28 -0.93
C GLU A 16 14.47 2.81 -0.52
N ILE A 17 13.24 2.30 -0.56
CA ILE A 17 12.91 0.94 -0.18
C ILE A 17 12.33 0.22 -1.40
N PRO A 18 13.08 -0.71 -2.03
CA PRO A 18 12.61 -1.43 -3.20
C PRO A 18 11.61 -2.53 -2.80
N PHE A 19 10.54 -2.69 -3.57
CA PHE A 19 9.53 -3.74 -3.41
C PHE A 19 8.87 -4.05 -4.76
N THR A 20 7.99 -5.05 -4.83
CA THR A 20 7.21 -5.34 -6.04
C THR A 20 5.72 -5.19 -5.79
N PHE A 21 5.01 -4.68 -6.79
CA PHE A 21 3.55 -4.62 -6.82
C PHE A 21 3.02 -5.26 -8.09
N ASP A 22 2.23 -6.33 -7.98
CA ASP A 22 1.68 -7.08 -9.12
C ASP A 22 2.77 -7.45 -10.17
N GLY A 23 3.95 -7.86 -9.67
CA GLY A 23 5.11 -8.20 -10.50
C GLY A 23 5.90 -7.02 -11.05
N VAL A 24 5.45 -5.78 -10.83
CA VAL A 24 6.15 -4.56 -11.28
C VAL A 24 7.05 -4.03 -10.15
N PRO A 25 8.34 -3.76 -10.42
CA PRO A 25 9.23 -3.13 -9.45
C PRO A 25 8.73 -1.73 -9.05
N MET A 26 8.75 -1.45 -7.76
CA MET A 26 8.30 -0.19 -7.15
C MET A 26 9.31 0.28 -6.11
N THR A 27 9.26 1.58 -5.83
CA THR A 27 10.13 2.22 -4.83
C THR A 27 9.30 3.00 -3.82
N GLY A 28 9.41 2.63 -2.54
CA GLY A 28 8.92 3.40 -1.40
C GLY A 28 10.04 4.19 -0.72
N ARG A 29 9.73 4.81 0.41
CA ARG A 29 10.71 5.51 1.25
C ARG A 29 10.65 5.00 2.68
N GLU A 30 11.74 5.14 3.41
CA GLU A 30 11.81 4.79 4.83
C GLU A 30 10.65 5.42 5.64
N GLY A 31 10.00 4.60 6.46
CA GLY A 31 8.83 5.00 7.25
C GLY A 31 7.50 5.00 6.49
N ASP A 32 7.46 4.64 5.21
CA ASP A 32 6.21 4.38 4.51
C ASP A 32 5.50 3.13 5.07
N THR A 33 4.18 3.14 4.94
CA THR A 33 3.38 1.92 4.89
C THR A 33 3.27 1.44 3.44
N ILE A 34 2.88 0.19 3.23
CA ILE A 34 2.66 -0.34 1.88
C ILE A 34 1.66 0.54 1.12
N ALA A 35 0.54 0.93 1.72
CA ALA A 35 -0.46 1.76 1.05
C ALA A 35 0.03 3.19 0.78
N SER A 36 0.84 3.79 1.66
CA SER A 36 1.38 5.14 1.42
C SER A 36 2.41 5.14 0.29
N ALA A 37 3.24 4.09 0.19
CA ALA A 37 4.18 3.92 -0.92
C ALA A 37 3.44 3.75 -2.26
N LEU A 38 2.42 2.87 -2.30
CA LEU A 38 1.57 2.69 -3.49
C LEU A 38 0.87 3.99 -3.91
N HIS A 39 0.30 4.71 -2.95
CA HIS A 39 -0.34 6.00 -3.23
C HIS A 39 0.66 7.08 -3.68
N ALA A 40 1.88 7.07 -3.13
CA ALA A 40 2.96 7.92 -3.60
C ALA A 40 3.32 7.64 -5.06
N ALA A 41 3.33 6.35 -5.46
CA ALA A 41 3.55 5.88 -6.83
C ALA A 41 2.34 6.03 -7.77
N GLY A 42 1.23 6.64 -7.32
CA GLY A 42 0.06 6.89 -8.16
C GLY A 42 -0.98 5.76 -8.18
N VAL A 43 -0.78 4.69 -7.41
CA VAL A 43 -1.75 3.58 -7.31
C VAL A 43 -2.90 3.99 -6.38
N MET A 44 -4.06 4.30 -6.98
CA MET A 44 -5.25 4.76 -6.26
C MET A 44 -6.21 3.64 -5.88
N LYS A 45 -6.22 2.56 -6.68
CA LYS A 45 -7.04 1.36 -6.45
C LYS A 45 -6.18 0.31 -5.75
N LEU A 46 -6.58 -0.08 -4.55
CA LEU A 46 -5.88 -1.06 -3.72
C LEU A 46 -6.61 -2.41 -3.68
N SER A 47 -7.94 -2.41 -3.79
CA SER A 47 -8.73 -3.65 -3.82
C SER A 47 -10.09 -3.44 -4.51
N ASN A 48 -10.94 -4.45 -4.46
CA ASN A 48 -12.34 -4.37 -4.88
C ASN A 48 -13.26 -4.80 -3.73
N SER A 49 -14.43 -4.15 -3.60
CA SER A 49 -15.45 -4.58 -2.64
C SER A 49 -15.94 -5.99 -2.94
N ILE A 50 -16.14 -6.82 -1.91
CA ILE A 50 -16.44 -8.25 -2.08
C ILE A 50 -17.74 -8.51 -2.86
N LYS A 51 -18.83 -7.81 -2.54
CA LYS A 51 -20.16 -8.07 -3.11
C LYS A 51 -20.38 -7.44 -4.48
N HIS A 52 -19.90 -6.21 -4.66
CA HIS A 52 -20.23 -5.39 -5.83
C HIS A 52 -19.05 -5.13 -6.75
N HIS A 53 -17.88 -5.70 -6.44
CA HIS A 53 -16.63 -5.55 -7.21
C HIS A 53 -16.23 -4.09 -7.52
N ARG A 54 -16.75 -3.11 -6.77
CA ARG A 54 -16.38 -1.70 -6.92
C ARG A 54 -14.95 -1.45 -6.46
N PRO A 55 -14.18 -0.58 -7.15
CA PRO A 55 -12.83 -0.24 -6.74
C PRO A 55 -12.82 0.37 -5.33
N ARG A 56 -11.82 0.00 -4.55
CA ARG A 56 -11.54 0.51 -3.21
C ARG A 56 -10.11 1.03 -3.18
N GLY A 57 -9.94 2.15 -2.48
CA GLY A 57 -8.66 2.84 -2.41
C GLY A 57 -8.30 3.21 -0.98
N PHE A 58 -7.34 4.14 -0.88
CA PHE A 58 -6.87 4.66 0.39
C PHE A 58 -7.97 5.50 1.05
N TYR A 59 -8.55 5.01 2.17
CA TYR A 59 -9.68 5.67 2.82
C TYR A 59 -9.40 6.04 4.28
N CYS A 60 -9.38 5.07 5.21
CA CYS A 60 -9.30 5.39 6.64
C CYS A 60 -7.88 5.59 7.17
N ALA A 61 -6.86 5.04 6.50
CA ALA A 61 -5.46 5.05 6.95
C ALA A 61 -5.13 4.52 8.36
N ILE A 62 -6.11 3.97 9.08
CA ILE A 62 -5.96 3.43 10.45
C ILE A 62 -6.29 1.94 10.58
N GLY A 63 -6.39 1.21 9.47
CA GLY A 63 -6.70 -0.23 9.48
C GLY A 63 -8.16 -0.60 9.74
N ASN A 64 -9.10 0.34 9.87
CA ASN A 64 -10.50 0.04 10.19
C ASN A 64 -11.36 -0.43 8.99
N CYS A 65 -11.23 0.22 7.83
CA CYS A 65 -12.23 0.10 6.74
C CYS A 65 -12.11 -1.11 5.80
N SER A 66 -11.05 -1.92 5.94
CA SER A 66 -10.74 -3.07 5.06
C SER A 66 -10.63 -2.80 3.54
N SER A 67 -10.59 -1.53 3.13
CA SER A 67 -10.49 -1.15 1.71
C SER A 67 -9.09 -1.36 1.11
N CYS A 68 -8.08 -1.59 1.96
CA CYS A 68 -6.69 -1.78 1.58
C CYS A 68 -6.20 -3.23 1.78
N HIS A 69 -7.12 -4.21 1.84
CA HIS A 69 -6.72 -5.60 1.94
C HIS A 69 -6.04 -6.06 0.66
N MET A 70 -4.81 -6.56 0.80
CA MET A 70 -3.99 -7.08 -0.30
C MET A 70 -3.31 -8.37 0.14
N ILE A 71 -2.68 -9.05 -0.80
CA ILE A 71 -1.79 -10.17 -0.50
C ILE A 71 -0.38 -9.58 -0.34
N VAL A 72 0.29 -9.90 0.77
CA VAL A 72 1.67 -9.44 1.02
C VAL A 72 2.49 -10.65 1.43
N ASP A 73 3.55 -10.94 0.66
CA ASP A 73 4.42 -12.10 0.85
C ASP A 73 3.61 -13.42 0.99
N GLY A 74 2.60 -13.57 0.12
CA GLY A 74 1.69 -14.72 0.11
C GLY A 74 0.59 -14.71 1.18
N LYS A 75 0.58 -13.75 2.12
CA LYS A 75 -0.43 -13.65 3.18
C LYS A 75 -1.62 -12.81 2.73
N SER A 76 -2.81 -13.41 2.71
CA SER A 76 -4.06 -12.73 2.38
C SER A 76 -4.53 -11.75 3.46
N ASN A 77 -5.40 -10.81 3.08
CA ASN A 77 -6.08 -9.85 3.96
C ASN A 77 -5.16 -8.95 4.79
N VAL A 78 -3.95 -8.67 4.29
CA VAL A 78 -3.03 -7.76 4.97
C VAL A 78 -3.52 -6.32 4.82
N LYS A 79 -3.60 -5.60 5.95
CA LYS A 79 -4.02 -4.19 5.99
C LYS A 79 -2.84 -3.28 5.62
N THR A 80 -2.63 -3.09 4.32
CA THR A 80 -1.46 -2.34 3.80
C THR A 80 -1.34 -0.90 4.29
N CYS A 81 -2.42 -0.29 4.77
CA CYS A 81 -2.39 1.08 5.32
C CYS A 81 -1.76 1.23 6.71
N VAL A 82 -1.53 0.12 7.43
CA VAL A 82 -0.86 0.14 8.74
C VAL A 82 0.37 -0.76 8.77
N THR A 83 0.58 -1.57 7.72
CA THR A 83 1.77 -2.42 7.59
C THR A 83 2.95 -1.57 7.08
N PRO A 84 4.06 -1.48 7.84
CA PRO A 84 5.28 -0.83 7.38
C PRO A 84 5.83 -1.50 6.13
N LEU A 85 6.38 -0.73 5.21
CA LEU A 85 7.06 -1.24 4.04
C LEU A 85 8.47 -1.73 4.43
N CYS A 86 8.86 -2.92 3.95
CA CYS A 86 10.23 -3.42 4.06
C CYS A 86 10.78 -3.76 2.68
N ALA A 87 12.11 -3.72 2.55
CA ALA A 87 12.78 -4.03 1.30
C ALA A 87 12.51 -5.48 0.87
N GLY A 88 12.25 -5.67 -0.42
CA GLY A 88 12.02 -6.99 -1.02
C GLY A 88 10.61 -7.57 -0.81
N MET A 89 9.68 -6.84 -0.19
CA MET A 89 8.29 -7.26 -0.08
C MET A 89 7.65 -7.48 -1.46
N ASN A 90 6.85 -8.53 -1.59
CA ASN A 90 6.00 -8.76 -2.75
C ASN A 90 4.54 -8.48 -2.40
N VAL A 91 3.96 -7.46 -3.04
CA VAL A 91 2.59 -7.01 -2.80
C VAL A 91 1.75 -7.32 -4.02
N GLU A 92 0.59 -7.93 -3.82
CA GLU A 92 -0.31 -8.35 -4.89
C GLU A 92 -1.75 -7.92 -4.61
N THR A 93 -2.46 -7.52 -5.66
CA THR A 93 -3.87 -7.18 -5.60
C THR A 93 -4.69 -8.41 -5.20
N GLN A 94 -5.42 -8.31 -4.09
CA GLN A 94 -6.31 -9.39 -3.68
C GLN A 94 -7.66 -9.31 -4.41
N THR A 95 -8.14 -10.47 -4.87
CA THR A 95 -9.50 -10.63 -5.37
C THR A 95 -10.35 -11.44 -4.38
N GLY A 96 -11.57 -10.97 -4.11
CA GLY A 96 -12.51 -11.67 -3.22
C GLY A 96 -12.11 -11.61 -1.74
N LYS A 97 -12.38 -12.69 -1.00
CA LYS A 97 -12.19 -12.75 0.46
C LYS A 97 -10.76 -13.09 0.89
N GLY A 98 -9.85 -13.32 -0.05
CA GLY A 98 -8.55 -13.93 0.22
C GLY A 98 -8.68 -15.42 0.55
N VAL A 99 -7.59 -16.17 0.40
CA VAL A 99 -7.53 -17.60 0.72
C VAL A 99 -6.49 -17.80 1.81
N VAL A 100 -6.83 -18.56 2.84
CA VAL A 100 -5.86 -19.02 3.85
C VAL A 100 -5.19 -20.26 3.26
N ARG A 101 -3.88 -20.20 3.09
CA ARG A 101 -3.04 -21.33 2.65
C ARG A 101 -2.30 -21.89 3.84
#